data_AF-A0A951Q329-F1
#
_entry.id   AF-A0A951Q329-F1
#
_cell.length_a   1.000
_cell.length_b   1.000
_cell.length_c   1.000
_cell.angle_alpha   90.00
_cell.angle_beta   90.00
_cell.angle_gamma   90.00
#
_symmetry.space_group_name_H-M   'P 1'
#
loop_
_entity.id
_entity.type
_entity.pdbx_description
1 polymer ?
#
loop_
_entity_poly.entity_id
_entity_poly.type
_entity_poly.pdbx_seq_one_letter_code
_entity_poly.pdbx_strand_id
1 'polypeptide(L)'
;MDWIILLRSLQSDFIKRLTTGCLLHCETEGQYSELTIISGERLKSLREFCWQMAEKYKRTSPVRDVFINNLKGKLGEEVVKERLADFITEVDYEKRFGGDGKIDFTLTAEPSIGVEVKSRHGNIDKVRWSVSSKEVAKNAVVVCILIQEEVNEAQPEYHLFLAGFLPTQMIKLKTGRISFGINQLLYGGGLWSYLEQLQASKNDSCVKPESSIYKYNPQLEATINQTNNQLITNSEHPQPENNLSERGTDFNSLYIKLGDKYFEQGDSDTAITNYNQALQLNSLDADAYYKCGLARYQLKDYQGAIADYTQVIQINLNYAKAYNQRGLAYYQLGDYAAAIEDYTQAIRINPYVAVVYSNRADARSHIGDHQGAIEDYTQAIKINPNYAIADKNRSIFRYLLGDQQRFTQAIKIDPLDAVAYYNRGNTRSELGDYEGAIADYTQAIQINSNYADAYYNCGNARFDLGDYEGAITDYTQVIKINSNYVDAYYNRGNAFFGIGDKQRALEDFQKAADLYWKEGKIAEHKDVRERILDLEIEESLDVLKF
;
A
#
# COMPACT_ATOMS: atom_id res chain seq x y z
N MET A 1 -3.37 3.82 -29.76
CA MET A 1 -2.35 4.90 -29.65
C MET A 1 -0.99 4.21 -29.64
N ASP A 2 -0.04 4.61 -30.48
CA ASP A 2 1.28 3.95 -30.56
C ASP A 2 2.02 4.17 -29.24
N TRP A 3 2.19 3.11 -28.45
CA TRP A 3 2.85 3.13 -27.14
C TRP A 3 4.25 3.76 -27.20
N ILE A 4 4.89 3.69 -28.37
CA ILE A 4 6.19 4.36 -28.59
C ILE A 4 6.02 5.87 -28.47
N ILE A 5 4.94 6.47 -28.96
CA ILE A 5 4.69 7.92 -28.86
C ILE A 5 4.51 8.33 -27.39
N LEU A 6 3.77 7.56 -26.61
CA LEU A 6 3.59 7.81 -25.18
C LEU A 6 4.93 7.69 -24.42
N LEU A 7 5.69 6.62 -24.67
CA LEU A 7 6.99 6.41 -24.05
C LEU A 7 8.01 7.48 -24.46
N ARG A 8 7.94 8.00 -25.69
CA ARG A 8 8.77 9.13 -26.17
C ARG A 8 8.37 10.45 -25.53
N SER A 9 7.09 10.67 -25.26
CA SER A 9 6.60 11.85 -24.52
C SER A 9 7.11 11.82 -23.07
N LEU A 10 6.99 10.68 -22.39
CA LEU A 10 7.52 10.48 -21.03
C LEU A 10 9.04 10.59 -20.98
N GLN A 11 9.73 10.06 -22.00
CA GLN A 11 11.18 10.20 -22.13
C GLN A 11 11.60 11.67 -22.22
N SER A 12 10.86 12.47 -23.00
CA SER A 12 11.15 13.90 -23.17
C SER A 12 10.99 14.68 -21.86
N ASP A 13 9.94 14.35 -21.09
CA ASP A 13 9.72 14.91 -19.76
C ASP A 13 10.83 14.52 -18.77
N PHE A 14 11.20 13.24 -18.73
CA PHE A 14 12.28 12.76 -17.86
C PHE A 14 13.63 13.44 -18.16
N ILE A 15 14.02 13.53 -19.44
CA ILE A 15 15.26 14.19 -19.84
C ILE A 15 15.22 15.68 -19.44
N LYS A 16 14.07 16.34 -19.60
CA LYS A 16 13.88 17.73 -19.17
C LYS A 16 14.10 17.86 -17.66
N ARG A 17 13.44 17.04 -16.83
CA ARG A 17 13.59 17.09 -15.36
C ARG A 17 15.02 16.79 -14.90
N LEU A 18 15.68 15.84 -15.56
CA LEU A 18 17.05 15.46 -15.26
C LEU A 18 18.05 16.57 -15.64
N THR A 19 17.87 17.20 -16.80
CA THR A 19 18.75 18.30 -17.27
C THR A 19 18.54 19.61 -16.51
N THR A 20 17.32 19.89 -16.03
CA THR A 20 17.04 21.09 -15.23
C THR A 20 17.43 20.95 -13.75
N GLY A 21 17.97 19.79 -13.33
CA GLY A 21 18.30 19.51 -11.92
C GLY A 21 17.08 19.28 -11.03
N CYS A 22 15.86 19.37 -11.58
CA CYS A 22 14.61 19.11 -10.87
C CYS A 22 14.47 17.66 -10.39
N LEU A 23 15.27 16.73 -10.95
CA LEU A 23 15.34 15.35 -10.47
C LEU A 23 16.08 15.21 -9.13
N LEU A 24 17.01 16.11 -8.81
CA LEU A 24 17.82 16.10 -7.57
C LEU A 24 17.27 17.04 -6.48
N HIS A 25 16.39 17.96 -6.86
CA HIS A 25 15.58 18.78 -5.97
C HIS A 25 14.12 18.60 -6.37
N CYS A 26 13.55 17.48 -5.92
CA CYS A 26 12.14 17.20 -6.12
C CYS A 26 11.36 17.84 -4.98
N GLU A 27 10.86 19.06 -5.18
CA GLU A 27 9.96 19.73 -4.23
C GLU A 27 8.57 19.06 -4.20
N THR A 28 8.26 18.23 -5.20
CA THR A 28 6.99 17.52 -5.36
C THR A 28 7.16 16.03 -5.04
N GLU A 29 6.62 15.60 -3.89
CA GLU A 29 6.51 14.17 -3.59
C GLU A 29 5.66 13.44 -4.63
N GLY A 30 6.06 12.21 -4.97
CA GLY A 30 5.27 11.32 -5.83
C GLY A 30 5.50 11.44 -7.34
N GLN A 31 6.47 12.25 -7.82
CA GLN A 31 6.95 12.06 -9.19
C GLN A 31 7.81 10.79 -9.25
N TYR A 32 7.14 9.73 -9.67
CA TYR A 32 7.57 8.35 -9.83
C TYR A 32 9.08 8.13 -9.96
N SER A 33 9.70 7.82 -8.82
CA SER A 33 10.70 6.77 -8.75
C SER A 33 11.72 6.80 -9.88
N GLU A 34 12.54 7.83 -10.02
CA GLU A 34 13.76 7.69 -10.85
C GLU A 34 15.02 7.72 -10.00
N LEU A 35 14.99 8.36 -8.83
CA LEU A 35 16.09 8.46 -7.88
C LEU A 35 16.04 7.31 -6.86
N THR A 36 17.16 6.64 -6.65
CA THR A 36 17.38 5.65 -5.59
C THR A 36 18.54 6.16 -4.73
N ILE A 37 18.31 6.24 -3.41
CA ILE A 37 19.31 6.67 -2.43
C ILE A 37 19.79 5.44 -1.67
N ILE A 38 21.10 5.18 -1.71
CA ILE A 38 21.73 4.09 -0.95
C ILE A 38 22.54 4.69 0.20
N SER A 39 22.09 4.45 1.43
CA SER A 39 22.71 4.98 2.67
C SER A 39 22.65 3.95 3.81
N GLY A 40 23.18 4.30 4.98
CA GLY A 40 23.06 3.50 6.21
C GLY A 40 23.68 2.10 6.14
N GLU A 41 22.99 1.12 6.71
CA GLU A 41 23.48 -0.27 6.82
C GLU A 41 23.62 -0.97 5.46
N ARG A 42 22.76 -0.64 4.50
CA ARG A 42 22.82 -1.17 3.13
C ARG A 42 24.11 -0.72 2.43
N LEU A 43 24.45 0.55 2.57
CA LEU A 43 25.70 1.11 2.09
C LEU A 43 26.93 0.43 2.75
N LYS A 44 26.86 0.18 4.06
CA LYS A 44 27.91 -0.53 4.80
C LYS A 44 28.13 -1.95 4.24
N SER A 45 27.05 -2.70 4.06
CA SER A 45 27.09 -4.08 3.53
C SER A 45 27.67 -4.14 2.11
N LEU A 46 27.23 -3.21 1.25
CA LEU A 46 27.72 -3.10 -0.12
C LEU A 46 29.20 -2.71 -0.18
N ARG A 47 29.67 -1.82 0.71
CA ARG A 47 31.10 -1.50 0.85
C ARG A 47 31.92 -2.68 1.30
N GLU A 48 31.44 -3.41 2.30
CA GLU A 48 32.12 -4.59 2.82
C GLU A 48 32.28 -5.66 1.74
N PHE A 49 31.23 -5.94 0.98
CA PHE A 49 31.30 -6.82 -0.20
C PHE A 49 32.34 -6.34 -1.22
N CYS A 50 32.32 -5.05 -1.58
CA CYS A 50 33.26 -4.49 -2.54
C CYS A 50 34.71 -4.59 -2.04
N TRP A 51 34.94 -4.38 -0.73
CA TRP A 51 36.24 -4.53 -0.09
C TRP A 51 36.74 -5.98 -0.10
N GLN A 52 35.89 -6.94 0.23
CA GLN A 52 36.23 -8.37 0.16
C GLN A 52 36.65 -8.76 -1.27
N MET A 53 35.93 -8.26 -2.28
CA MET A 53 36.28 -8.49 -3.67
C MET A 53 37.58 -7.78 -4.07
N ALA A 54 37.78 -6.53 -3.65
CA ALA A 54 39.02 -5.81 -3.94
C ALA A 54 40.25 -6.50 -3.30
N GLU A 55 40.11 -7.01 -2.09
CA GLU A 55 41.15 -7.76 -1.37
C GLU A 55 41.50 -9.08 -2.08
N LYS A 56 40.48 -9.80 -2.57
CA LYS A 56 40.65 -11.03 -3.36
C LYS A 56 41.50 -10.79 -4.62
N TYR A 57 41.38 -9.62 -5.25
CA TYR A 57 42.04 -9.31 -6.53
C TYR A 57 43.17 -8.27 -6.42
N LYS A 58 43.63 -7.95 -5.21
CA LYS A 58 44.67 -6.94 -4.97
C LYS A 58 45.99 -7.19 -5.70
N ARG A 59 46.26 -8.45 -6.09
CA ARG A 59 47.50 -8.87 -6.77
C ARG A 59 47.45 -8.74 -8.29
N THR A 60 46.26 -8.56 -8.87
CA THR A 60 46.04 -8.59 -10.33
C THR A 60 45.69 -7.23 -10.92
N SER A 61 45.28 -6.25 -10.11
CA SER A 61 44.90 -4.91 -10.57
C SER A 61 44.99 -3.91 -9.41
N PRO A 62 45.05 -2.60 -9.68
CA PRO A 62 44.94 -1.58 -8.64
C PRO A 62 43.66 -1.78 -7.82
N VAL A 63 43.79 -1.92 -6.50
CA VAL A 63 42.70 -2.22 -5.55
C VAL A 63 41.54 -1.23 -5.72
N ARG A 64 41.87 0.06 -5.84
CA ARG A 64 40.91 1.15 -6.04
C ARG A 64 40.04 0.94 -7.28
N ASP A 65 40.63 0.57 -8.42
CA ASP A 65 39.89 0.39 -9.66
C ASP A 65 38.97 -0.83 -9.58
N VAL A 66 39.43 -1.90 -8.91
CA VAL A 66 38.60 -3.09 -8.63
C VAL A 66 37.42 -2.73 -7.74
N PHE A 67 37.65 -2.02 -6.64
CA PHE A 67 36.60 -1.57 -5.73
C PHE A 67 35.56 -0.72 -6.46
N ILE A 68 36.00 0.33 -7.16
CA ILE A 68 35.12 1.24 -7.89
C ILE A 68 34.29 0.49 -8.94
N ASN A 69 34.87 -0.47 -9.65
CA ASN A 69 34.15 -1.25 -10.65
C ASN A 69 33.09 -2.17 -10.04
N ASN A 70 33.41 -2.84 -8.94
CA ASN A 70 32.44 -3.68 -8.23
C ASN A 70 31.32 -2.84 -7.61
N LEU A 71 31.68 -1.69 -7.05
CA LEU A 71 30.76 -0.73 -6.49
C LEU A 71 29.74 -0.25 -7.53
N LYS A 72 30.19 0.14 -8.73
CA LYS A 72 29.30 0.54 -9.83
C LYS A 72 28.33 -0.56 -10.23
N GLY A 73 28.82 -1.81 -10.28
CA GLY A 73 27.98 -2.98 -10.51
C GLY A 73 26.92 -3.07 -9.42
N LYS A 74 27.33 -3.27 -8.17
CA LYS A 74 26.40 -3.46 -7.05
C LYS A 74 25.40 -2.31 -6.89
N LEU A 75 25.80 -1.07 -7.06
CA LEU A 75 24.83 0.04 -7.03
C LEU A 75 23.76 -0.07 -8.13
N GLY A 76 24.13 -0.54 -9.32
CA GLY A 76 23.17 -0.83 -10.38
C GLY A 76 22.23 -2.01 -10.06
N GLU A 77 22.75 -3.01 -9.35
CA GLU A 77 21.97 -4.16 -8.88
C GLU A 77 20.91 -3.73 -7.88
N GLU A 78 21.31 -2.93 -6.89
CA GLU A 78 20.40 -2.44 -5.85
C GLU A 78 19.24 -1.65 -6.44
N VAL A 79 19.51 -0.79 -7.44
CA VAL A 79 18.45 -0.05 -8.15
C VAL A 79 17.46 -1.00 -8.83
N VAL A 80 17.95 -2.08 -9.44
CA VAL A 80 17.09 -3.04 -10.15
C VAL A 80 16.32 -3.92 -9.16
N LYS A 81 16.96 -4.40 -8.09
CA LYS A 81 16.30 -5.14 -7.00
C LYS A 81 15.21 -4.31 -6.32
N GLU A 82 15.48 -3.03 -6.06
CA GLU A 82 14.50 -2.11 -5.47
C GLU A 82 13.26 -1.93 -6.36
N ARG A 83 13.44 -1.97 -7.68
CA ARG A 83 12.41 -1.59 -8.65
C ARG A 83 11.65 -2.73 -9.24
N LEU A 84 12.34 -3.84 -9.46
CA LEU A 84 11.80 -5.03 -10.09
C LEU A 84 11.54 -6.14 -9.07
N ALA A 85 12.19 -6.11 -7.89
CA ALA A 85 11.96 -7.02 -6.77
C ALA A 85 11.72 -8.47 -7.23
N ASP A 86 10.58 -9.06 -6.84
CA ASP A 86 10.22 -10.46 -7.10
C ASP A 86 9.98 -10.77 -8.59
N PHE A 87 9.94 -9.77 -9.46
CA PHE A 87 9.72 -9.94 -10.89
C PHE A 87 10.95 -10.48 -11.62
N ILE A 88 12.13 -10.36 -11.00
CA ILE A 88 13.40 -10.79 -11.56
C ILE A 88 14.17 -11.72 -10.62
N THR A 89 15.00 -12.58 -11.20
CA THR A 89 15.95 -13.45 -10.52
C THR A 89 17.37 -13.16 -11.02
N GLU A 90 18.34 -13.23 -10.12
CA GLU A 90 19.75 -12.96 -10.42
C GLU A 90 20.41 -14.19 -11.07
N VAL A 91 21.19 -13.98 -12.14
CA VAL A 91 21.96 -15.06 -12.77
C VAL A 91 23.42 -14.97 -12.34
N ASP A 92 23.87 -16.06 -11.72
CA ASP A 92 25.15 -16.25 -11.01
C ASP A 92 26.39 -15.48 -11.53
N TYR A 93 27.12 -14.91 -10.57
CA TYR A 93 28.26 -14.00 -10.69
C TYR A 93 29.54 -14.64 -11.27
N GLU A 94 29.62 -15.96 -11.36
CA GLU A 94 30.90 -16.67 -11.47
C GLU A 94 31.67 -16.52 -12.79
N LYS A 95 31.12 -15.86 -13.83
CA LYS A 95 31.73 -15.92 -15.18
C LYS A 95 32.13 -14.62 -15.87
N ARG A 96 32.03 -13.43 -15.26
CA ARG A 96 32.53 -12.20 -15.93
C ARG A 96 33.26 -11.22 -15.02
N PHE A 97 34.55 -11.03 -15.35
CA PHE A 97 35.39 -9.94 -14.87
C PHE A 97 34.86 -8.57 -15.34
N GLY A 98 34.98 -7.58 -14.46
CA GLY A 98 34.29 -6.29 -14.53
C GLY A 98 34.81 -5.25 -15.52
N GLY A 99 34.24 -4.05 -15.39
CA GLY A 99 34.66 -2.81 -16.04
C GLY A 99 33.51 -1.88 -16.41
N ASP A 100 32.26 -2.36 -16.40
CA ASP A 100 31.13 -1.58 -16.90
C ASP A 100 29.80 -1.80 -16.16
N GLY A 101 29.85 -2.35 -14.93
CA GLY A 101 28.67 -2.50 -14.08
C GLY A 101 27.56 -3.34 -14.70
N LYS A 102 27.95 -4.36 -15.46
CA LYS A 102 27.05 -5.34 -16.06
C LYS A 102 26.48 -6.29 -15.03
N ILE A 103 25.16 -6.42 -15.02
CA ILE A 103 24.44 -7.42 -14.23
C ILE A 103 23.39 -8.04 -15.13
N ASP A 104 23.32 -9.36 -15.11
CA ASP A 104 22.32 -10.11 -15.87
C ASP A 104 21.25 -10.59 -14.89
N PHE A 105 20.00 -10.26 -15.21
CA PHE A 105 18.82 -10.79 -14.53
C PHE A 105 17.96 -11.56 -15.52
N THR A 106 17.09 -12.41 -15.00
CA THR A 106 16.04 -13.09 -15.76
C THR A 106 14.69 -12.85 -15.14
N LEU A 107 13.61 -12.93 -15.90
CA LEU A 107 12.27 -12.84 -15.30
C LEU A 107 12.00 -14.07 -14.45
N THR A 108 11.46 -13.89 -13.25
CA THR A 108 11.18 -14.97 -12.30
C THR A 108 10.25 -16.03 -12.90
N ALA A 109 9.23 -15.59 -13.62
CA ALA A 109 8.27 -16.49 -14.27
C ALA A 109 8.79 -17.11 -15.58
N GLU A 110 9.80 -16.52 -16.22
CA GLU A 110 10.31 -16.97 -17.52
C GLU A 110 11.84 -16.74 -17.63
N PRO A 111 12.64 -17.72 -17.19
CA PRO A 111 14.10 -17.59 -17.17
C PRO A 111 14.74 -17.41 -18.55
N SER A 112 14.03 -17.68 -19.66
CA SER A 112 14.55 -17.43 -21.01
C SER A 112 14.58 -15.94 -21.39
N ILE A 113 13.87 -15.08 -20.66
CA ILE A 113 13.85 -13.64 -20.91
C ILE A 113 14.96 -12.98 -20.08
N GLY A 114 16.08 -12.69 -20.75
CA GLY A 114 17.22 -11.98 -20.15
C GLY A 114 17.04 -10.46 -20.10
N VAL A 115 17.47 -9.87 -19.00
CA VAL A 115 17.54 -8.44 -18.74
C VAL A 115 19.00 -8.09 -18.46
N GLU A 116 19.61 -7.25 -19.30
CA GLU A 116 20.98 -6.78 -19.05
C GLU A 116 20.95 -5.38 -18.45
N VAL A 117 21.64 -5.19 -17.34
CA VAL A 117 21.80 -3.88 -16.69
C VAL A 117 23.18 -3.34 -16.98
N LYS A 118 23.27 -2.06 -17.32
CA LYS A 118 24.56 -1.36 -17.50
C LYS A 118 24.55 -0.07 -16.70
N SER A 119 25.41 0.02 -15.67
CA SER A 119 25.60 1.25 -14.92
C SER A 119 26.75 2.10 -15.46
N ARG A 120 26.55 3.42 -15.51
CA ARG A 120 27.56 4.41 -15.91
C ARG A 120 27.55 5.58 -14.95
N HIS A 121 28.65 6.29 -14.83
CA HIS A 121 28.71 7.56 -14.11
C HIS A 121 29.24 8.66 -15.02
N GLY A 122 28.91 9.90 -14.71
CA GLY A 122 29.40 11.08 -15.42
C GLY A 122 28.28 12.00 -15.89
N ASN A 123 28.65 13.01 -16.66
CA ASN A 123 27.72 14.01 -17.15
C ASN A 123 26.74 13.41 -18.18
N ILE A 124 25.44 13.69 -18.00
CA ILE A 124 24.33 13.19 -18.81
C ILE A 124 24.59 13.31 -20.32
N ASP A 125 25.16 14.42 -20.78
CA ASP A 125 25.39 14.69 -22.21
C ASP A 125 26.54 13.89 -22.80
N LYS A 126 27.44 13.39 -21.93
CA LYS A 126 28.66 12.66 -22.32
C LYS A 126 28.53 11.15 -22.14
N VAL A 127 27.59 10.69 -21.31
CA VAL A 127 27.45 9.26 -21.03
C VAL A 127 26.89 8.52 -22.25
N ARG A 128 27.58 7.44 -22.60
CA ARG A 128 27.18 6.51 -23.67
C ARG A 128 27.22 5.09 -23.13
N TRP A 129 26.16 4.34 -23.44
CA TRP A 129 26.12 2.90 -23.25
C TRP A 129 26.43 2.21 -24.57
N SER A 130 26.98 1.01 -24.50
CA SER A 130 27.21 0.18 -25.68
C SER A 130 26.67 -1.21 -25.49
N VAL A 131 26.08 -1.75 -26.56
CA VAL A 131 25.57 -3.12 -26.61
C VAL A 131 26.12 -3.83 -27.85
N SER A 132 26.55 -5.07 -27.66
CA SER A 132 27.07 -5.95 -28.70
C SER A 132 25.97 -6.83 -29.28
N SER A 133 26.19 -7.30 -30.52
CA SER A 133 25.31 -8.28 -31.17
C SER A 133 25.01 -9.52 -30.31
N LYS A 134 26.01 -10.00 -29.53
CA LYS A 134 25.84 -11.11 -28.59
C LYS A 134 24.90 -10.77 -27.43
N GLU A 135 24.99 -9.54 -26.90
CA GLU A 135 24.13 -9.08 -25.81
C GLU A 135 22.69 -8.84 -26.30
N VAL A 136 22.51 -8.32 -27.52
CA VAL A 136 21.20 -8.21 -28.19
C VAL A 136 20.53 -9.57 -28.36
N ALA A 137 21.30 -10.61 -28.69
CA ALA A 137 20.76 -11.96 -28.87
C ALA A 137 20.38 -12.66 -27.56
N LYS A 138 21.02 -12.32 -26.43
CA LYS A 138 20.79 -12.97 -25.13
C LYS A 138 19.67 -12.31 -24.32
N ASN A 139 19.42 -11.02 -24.54
CA ASN A 139 18.55 -10.23 -23.68
C ASN A 139 17.38 -9.63 -24.47
N ALA A 140 16.22 -9.50 -23.83
CA ALA A 140 15.06 -8.82 -24.37
C ALA A 140 15.14 -7.30 -24.17
N VAL A 141 15.84 -6.86 -23.12
CA VAL A 141 15.99 -5.44 -22.78
C VAL A 141 17.37 -5.14 -22.23
N VAL A 142 17.84 -3.92 -22.48
CA VAL A 142 18.99 -3.32 -21.81
C VAL A 142 18.51 -2.19 -20.90
N VAL A 143 18.74 -2.32 -19.60
CA VAL A 143 18.43 -1.32 -18.58
C VAL A 143 19.67 -0.47 -18.31
N CYS A 144 19.52 0.85 -18.36
CA CYS A 144 20.63 1.78 -18.23
C CYS A 144 20.47 2.61 -16.96
N ILE A 145 21.47 2.54 -16.10
CA ILE A 145 21.52 3.28 -14.83
C ILE A 145 22.62 4.33 -14.94
N LEU A 146 22.29 5.55 -14.57
CA LEU A 146 23.24 6.64 -14.48
C LEU A 146 23.45 6.99 -13.01
N ILE A 147 24.71 6.97 -12.62
CA ILE A 147 25.23 7.31 -11.31
C ILE A 147 25.78 8.73 -11.40
N GLN A 148 25.47 9.58 -10.43
CA GLN A 148 25.97 10.96 -10.46
C GLN A 148 27.52 11.05 -10.39
N GLU A 149 28.05 12.15 -10.91
CA GLU A 149 29.39 12.36 -11.51
C GLU A 149 30.60 11.57 -10.96
N GLU A 150 30.83 11.50 -9.65
CA GLU A 150 31.92 10.70 -9.07
C GLU A 150 31.50 9.93 -7.81
N VAL A 151 31.82 8.64 -7.82
CA VAL A 151 31.58 7.72 -6.71
C VAL A 151 32.85 7.64 -5.87
N ASN A 152 32.76 8.09 -4.61
CA ASN A 152 33.86 8.01 -3.65
C ASN A 152 33.54 6.97 -2.57
N GLU A 153 34.54 6.17 -2.19
CA GLU A 153 34.46 5.15 -1.13
C GLU A 153 34.02 5.71 0.23
N ALA A 154 34.21 7.00 0.49
CA ALA A 154 33.89 7.66 1.75
C ALA A 154 32.54 8.42 1.76
N GLN A 155 31.77 8.42 0.67
CA GLN A 155 30.51 9.18 0.61
C GLN A 155 29.47 8.66 1.65
N PRO A 156 28.68 9.52 2.30
CA PRO A 156 27.68 9.03 3.25
C PRO A 156 26.46 8.39 2.56
N GLU A 157 26.23 8.73 1.29
CA GLU A 157 25.10 8.27 0.48
C GLU A 157 25.46 8.27 -1.01
N TYR A 158 24.77 7.44 -1.80
CA TYR A 158 24.85 7.46 -3.26
C TYR A 158 23.49 7.73 -3.88
N HIS A 159 23.45 8.72 -4.78
CA HIS A 159 22.29 9.08 -5.58
C HIS A 159 22.39 8.45 -6.97
N LEU A 160 21.44 7.58 -7.26
CA LEU A 160 21.38 6.80 -8.48
C LEU A 160 20.10 7.10 -9.21
N PHE A 161 20.15 7.15 -10.54
CA PHE A 161 18.92 7.27 -11.30
C PHE A 161 18.82 6.29 -12.46
N LEU A 162 17.60 5.75 -12.63
CA LEU A 162 17.28 4.91 -13.77
C LEU A 162 17.18 5.79 -15.02
N ALA A 163 18.22 5.77 -15.86
CA ALA A 163 18.29 6.58 -17.07
C ALA A 163 17.27 6.13 -18.14
N GLY A 164 16.83 4.87 -18.08
CA GLY A 164 15.81 4.30 -18.95
C GLY A 164 16.14 2.89 -19.40
N PHE A 165 15.39 2.38 -20.37
CA PHE A 165 15.61 1.05 -20.94
C PHE A 165 15.52 1.05 -22.47
N LEU A 166 16.13 0.06 -23.11
CA LEU A 166 16.11 -0.13 -24.55
C LEU A 166 15.74 -1.57 -24.90
N PRO A 167 14.54 -1.81 -25.47
CA PRO A 167 14.19 -3.10 -26.04
C PRO A 167 15.19 -3.52 -27.12
N THR A 168 15.77 -4.71 -27.00
CA THR A 168 16.78 -5.19 -27.96
C THR A 168 16.18 -5.43 -29.35
N GLN A 169 14.89 -5.73 -29.43
CA GLN A 169 14.13 -5.83 -30.69
C GLN A 169 14.11 -4.52 -31.50
N MET A 170 14.33 -3.36 -30.87
CA MET A 170 14.44 -2.08 -31.56
C MET A 170 15.83 -1.84 -32.15
N ILE A 171 16.79 -2.71 -31.86
CA ILE A 171 18.19 -2.60 -32.27
C ILE A 171 18.43 -3.47 -33.50
N LYS A 172 18.57 -2.84 -34.67
CA LYS A 172 18.94 -3.54 -35.91
C LYS A 172 20.47 -3.63 -36.02
N LEU A 173 21.06 -4.70 -35.47
CA LEU A 173 22.51 -4.93 -35.52
C LEU A 173 22.83 -6.34 -36.04
N LYS A 174 23.63 -6.44 -37.11
CA LYS A 174 24.05 -7.73 -37.69
C LYS A 174 25.38 -8.24 -37.11
N THR A 175 26.35 -7.35 -36.90
CA THR A 175 27.66 -7.65 -36.29
C THR A 175 28.17 -6.41 -35.54
N GLY A 176 29.10 -6.61 -34.60
CA GLY A 176 29.77 -5.50 -33.89
C GLY A 176 29.02 -4.99 -32.65
N ARG A 177 29.16 -3.67 -32.38
CA ARG A 177 28.62 -2.95 -31.23
C ARG A 177 27.96 -1.64 -31.68
N ILE A 178 26.92 -1.22 -30.99
CA ILE A 178 26.31 0.11 -31.13
C ILE A 178 26.45 0.87 -29.82
N SER A 179 26.72 2.18 -29.93
CA SER A 179 26.78 3.10 -28.78
C SER A 179 25.63 4.09 -28.83
N PHE A 180 24.89 4.21 -27.73
CA PHE A 180 23.72 5.07 -27.62
C PHE A 180 23.76 5.96 -26.39
N GLY A 181 23.10 7.11 -26.48
CA GLY A 181 22.96 8.07 -25.39
C GLY A 181 21.57 8.01 -24.76
N ILE A 182 21.36 8.82 -23.72
CA ILE A 182 20.09 8.85 -22.97
C ILE A 182 18.87 9.17 -23.84
N ASN A 183 19.04 10.01 -24.86
CA ASN A 183 17.98 10.39 -25.81
C ASN A 183 17.47 9.22 -26.68
N GLN A 184 18.10 8.05 -26.61
CA GLN A 184 17.68 6.85 -27.33
C GLN A 184 16.97 5.83 -26.44
N LEU A 185 16.97 6.01 -25.12
CA LEU A 185 16.32 5.15 -24.13
C LEU A 185 14.83 5.46 -24.00
N LEU A 186 13.99 4.48 -23.69
CA LEU A 186 12.60 4.70 -23.29
C LEU A 186 12.53 4.98 -21.78
N TYR A 187 11.48 5.68 -21.36
CA TYR A 187 11.30 6.10 -19.97
C TYR A 187 11.22 4.91 -18.98
N GLY A 188 12.02 4.98 -17.91
CA GLY A 188 12.19 3.90 -16.94
C GLY A 188 10.91 3.43 -16.24
N GLY A 189 9.96 4.33 -15.98
CA GLY A 189 8.69 3.97 -15.34
C GLY A 189 7.79 3.03 -16.17
N GLY A 190 8.02 2.93 -17.48
CA GLY A 190 7.33 1.99 -18.36
C GLY A 190 7.99 0.60 -18.45
N LEU A 191 9.14 0.39 -17.77
CA LEU A 191 9.92 -0.85 -17.87
C LEU A 191 9.13 -2.06 -17.36
N TRP A 192 8.49 -1.94 -16.19
CA TRP A 192 7.73 -3.02 -15.58
C TRP A 192 6.64 -3.53 -16.52
N SER A 193 5.76 -2.63 -16.99
CA SER A 193 4.68 -2.97 -17.91
C SER A 193 5.18 -3.54 -19.23
N TYR A 194 6.32 -3.08 -19.73
CA TYR A 194 6.94 -3.66 -20.93
C TYR A 194 7.37 -5.12 -20.69
N LEU A 195 8.02 -5.40 -19.56
CA LEU A 195 8.46 -6.76 -19.25
C LEU A 195 7.29 -7.70 -18.93
N GLU A 196 6.24 -7.22 -18.29
CA GLU A 196 5.00 -7.96 -18.03
C GLU A 196 4.33 -8.40 -19.34
N GLN A 197 4.29 -7.52 -20.35
CA GLN A 197 3.80 -7.87 -21.68
C GLN A 197 4.66 -8.93 -22.38
N LEU A 198 5.98 -8.94 -22.16
CA LEU A 198 6.85 -9.99 -22.69
C LEU A 198 6.55 -11.36 -22.08
N GLN A 199 6.08 -11.41 -20.82
CA GLN A 199 5.58 -12.66 -20.22
C GLN A 199 4.26 -13.09 -20.88
N ALA A 200 3.30 -12.16 -21.03
CA ALA A 200 2.00 -12.45 -21.60
C ALA A 200 2.07 -12.91 -23.07
N SER A 201 2.90 -12.24 -23.88
CA SER A 201 2.99 -12.48 -25.34
C SER A 201 3.60 -13.82 -25.75
N LYS A 202 4.22 -14.58 -24.84
CA LYS A 202 4.71 -15.95 -25.10
C LYS A 202 3.76 -17.05 -24.60
N ASN A 203 2.89 -16.73 -23.64
CA ASN A 203 1.85 -17.66 -23.20
C ASN A 203 0.69 -17.77 -24.23
N ASP A 204 0.55 -16.77 -25.11
CA ASP A 204 -0.33 -16.83 -26.27
C ASP A 204 0.33 -17.54 -27.47
N SER A 205 0.49 -18.85 -27.33
CA SER A 205 0.46 -19.76 -28.47
C SER A 205 -0.89 -20.48 -28.57
N CYS A 206 -2.00 -19.76 -28.41
CA CYS A 206 -3.23 -20.09 -29.12
C CYS A 206 -4.23 -18.94 -29.11
N VAL A 207 -4.80 -18.67 -30.29
CA VAL A 207 -5.96 -17.80 -30.59
C VAL A 207 -5.65 -16.30 -30.80
N LYS A 208 -5.55 -15.90 -32.07
CA LYS A 208 -5.64 -14.51 -32.55
C LYS A 208 -7.07 -13.99 -32.43
N PRO A 209 -7.24 -12.66 -32.32
CA PRO A 209 -8.04 -11.97 -33.35
C PRO A 209 -7.34 -10.76 -33.96
N GLU A 210 -7.93 -10.32 -35.07
CA GLU A 210 -7.35 -9.56 -36.17
C GLU A 210 -7.10 -8.07 -35.91
N SER A 211 -6.18 -7.56 -36.71
CA SER A 211 -5.79 -6.16 -36.87
C SER A 211 -6.87 -5.30 -37.53
N SER A 212 -7.04 -4.06 -37.07
CA SER A 212 -7.41 -2.96 -37.96
C SER A 212 -6.74 -1.65 -37.55
N ILE A 213 -5.86 -1.21 -38.44
CA ILE A 213 -5.11 0.04 -38.46
C ILE A 213 -6.06 1.20 -38.83
N TYR A 214 -5.99 2.33 -38.15
CA TYR A 214 -6.53 3.60 -38.69
C TYR A 214 -5.42 4.63 -38.87
N LYS A 215 -5.33 5.12 -40.11
CA LYS A 215 -4.52 6.25 -40.59
C LYS A 215 -5.13 7.58 -40.14
N TYR A 216 -4.26 8.56 -39.90
CA TYR A 216 -4.51 10.01 -39.76
C TYR A 216 -4.88 10.60 -41.15
N ASN A 217 -5.73 11.63 -41.35
CA ASN A 217 -5.60 13.09 -41.03
C ASN A 217 -6.75 13.88 -41.80
N PRO A 218 -6.88 15.23 -41.81
CA PRO A 218 -7.55 16.16 -40.87
C PRO A 218 -8.48 17.25 -41.51
N GLN A 219 -8.91 18.21 -40.66
CA GLN A 219 -9.45 19.58 -40.91
C GLN A 219 -10.95 19.61 -41.27
N LEU A 220 -11.82 20.43 -40.66
CA LEU A 220 -11.70 21.86 -40.36
C LEU A 220 -12.67 22.27 -39.24
N GLU A 221 -12.26 23.30 -38.50
CA GLU A 221 -12.99 24.01 -37.47
C GLU A 221 -14.20 24.79 -38.02
N ALA A 222 -15.08 25.21 -37.10
CA ALA A 222 -15.53 26.60 -36.94
C ALA A 222 -17.07 26.76 -36.77
N THR A 223 -17.42 26.93 -35.48
CA THR A 223 -18.19 28.05 -34.92
C THR A 223 -19.67 28.31 -35.26
N ILE A 224 -20.36 28.73 -34.18
CA ILE A 224 -21.36 29.81 -34.07
C ILE A 224 -22.86 29.44 -34.17
N ASN A 225 -23.48 29.52 -32.97
CA ASN A 225 -24.72 30.25 -32.64
C ASN A 225 -26.04 29.76 -33.26
N GLN A 226 -27.23 29.97 -32.69
CA GLN A 226 -27.76 30.50 -31.44
C GLN A 226 -29.28 30.26 -31.57
N THR A 227 -29.93 29.97 -30.44
CA THR A 227 -31.30 30.40 -30.07
C THR A 227 -32.54 30.06 -30.93
N ASN A 228 -33.54 29.56 -30.17
CA ASN A 228 -34.96 29.97 -30.14
C ASN A 228 -36.00 29.20 -30.97
N ASN A 229 -36.87 28.50 -30.21
CA ASN A 229 -38.32 28.67 -30.16
C ASN A 229 -39.10 28.75 -31.49
N GLN A 230 -39.94 27.75 -31.80
CA GLN A 230 -41.39 27.73 -31.49
C GLN A 230 -42.12 26.61 -32.26
N LEU A 231 -43.28 26.25 -31.69
CA LEU A 231 -44.25 25.23 -32.09
C LEU A 231 -44.84 25.45 -33.51
N ILE A 232 -45.25 24.35 -34.18
CA ILE A 232 -46.63 24.04 -34.63
C ILE A 232 -46.64 22.88 -35.68
N THR A 233 -47.38 21.82 -35.32
CA THR A 233 -48.14 20.80 -36.09
C THR A 233 -47.91 20.59 -37.61
N ASN A 234 -47.62 19.36 -38.06
CA ASN A 234 -48.59 18.34 -38.54
C ASN A 234 -47.90 17.23 -39.37
N SER A 235 -48.58 16.09 -39.40
CA SER A 235 -48.27 14.77 -39.94
C SER A 235 -47.78 14.68 -41.39
N GLU A 236 -46.85 13.74 -41.65
CA GLU A 236 -46.99 12.62 -42.60
C GLU A 236 -45.81 11.64 -42.46
N HIS A 237 -46.09 10.33 -42.48
CA HIS A 237 -45.13 9.22 -42.30
C HIS A 237 -44.02 9.18 -43.37
N PRO A 238 -42.80 8.68 -43.04
CA PRO A 238 -42.48 7.30 -43.43
C PRO A 238 -41.52 6.51 -42.48
N GLN A 239 -41.76 5.19 -42.44
CA GLN A 239 -40.83 4.05 -42.22
C GLN A 239 -39.95 3.97 -40.93
N PRO A 240 -39.97 2.82 -40.22
CA PRO A 240 -39.11 2.59 -39.06
C PRO A 240 -37.76 2.02 -39.50
N GLU A 241 -36.73 2.85 -39.59
CA GLU A 241 -35.35 2.38 -39.69
C GLU A 241 -34.59 2.71 -38.39
N ASN A 242 -34.17 1.65 -37.71
CA ASN A 242 -33.08 1.56 -36.72
C ASN A 242 -32.82 2.77 -35.82
N ASN A 243 -33.63 2.89 -34.76
CA ASN A 243 -33.46 3.88 -33.69
C ASN A 243 -33.27 3.24 -32.29
N LEU A 244 -32.80 1.99 -32.25
CA LEU A 244 -32.66 1.22 -31.00
C LEU A 244 -31.40 1.57 -30.20
N SER A 245 -30.30 1.97 -30.87
CA SER A 245 -29.06 2.36 -30.17
C SER A 245 -29.16 3.75 -29.55
N GLU A 246 -29.79 4.72 -30.20
CA GLU A 246 -29.99 6.08 -29.65
C GLU A 246 -31.03 6.13 -28.52
N ARG A 247 -32.11 5.33 -28.58
CA ARG A 247 -33.06 5.22 -27.45
C ARG A 247 -32.43 4.59 -26.22
N GLY A 248 -31.57 3.57 -26.40
CA GLY A 248 -30.89 2.89 -25.28
C GLY A 248 -29.96 3.82 -24.50
N THR A 249 -29.23 4.70 -25.17
CA THR A 249 -28.36 5.71 -24.53
C THR A 249 -29.15 6.77 -23.77
N ASP A 250 -30.33 7.18 -24.28
CA ASP A 250 -31.20 8.16 -23.61
C ASP A 250 -31.82 7.59 -22.33
N PHE A 251 -32.29 6.33 -22.36
CA PHE A 251 -32.79 5.64 -21.17
C PHE A 251 -31.70 5.33 -20.14
N ASN A 252 -30.49 4.94 -20.57
CA ASN A 252 -29.37 4.75 -19.65
C ASN A 252 -29.06 6.05 -18.89
N SER A 253 -28.92 7.18 -19.60
CA SER A 253 -28.69 8.49 -18.99
C SER A 253 -29.80 8.89 -18.01
N LEU A 254 -31.06 8.56 -18.33
CA LEU A 254 -32.20 8.83 -17.46
C LEU A 254 -32.12 8.03 -16.15
N TYR A 255 -31.84 6.73 -16.21
CA TYR A 255 -31.75 5.88 -15.02
C TYR A 255 -30.57 6.29 -14.12
N ILE A 256 -29.42 6.67 -14.69
CA ILE A 256 -28.31 7.21 -13.89
C ILE A 256 -28.73 8.48 -13.16
N LYS A 257 -29.39 9.43 -13.84
CA LYS A 257 -29.87 10.68 -13.20
C LYS A 257 -30.92 10.44 -12.12
N LEU A 258 -31.81 9.47 -12.32
CA LEU A 258 -32.77 9.07 -11.30
C LEU A 258 -32.06 8.47 -10.09
N GLY A 259 -31.09 7.58 -10.32
CA GLY A 259 -30.24 7.02 -9.28
C GLY A 259 -29.53 8.09 -8.46
N ASP A 260 -28.88 9.06 -9.13
CA ASP A 260 -28.20 10.19 -8.49
C ASP A 260 -29.17 10.99 -7.59
N LYS A 261 -30.37 11.28 -8.10
CA LYS A 261 -31.40 12.02 -7.36
C LYS A 261 -31.85 11.29 -6.09
N TYR A 262 -32.10 9.97 -6.17
CA TYR A 262 -32.51 9.20 -5.00
C TYR A 262 -31.37 9.03 -4.00
N PHE A 263 -30.12 8.89 -4.49
CA PHE A 263 -28.94 8.84 -3.65
C PHE A 263 -28.75 10.15 -2.85
N GLU A 264 -28.93 11.31 -3.49
CA GLU A 264 -28.90 12.62 -2.82
C GLU A 264 -30.02 12.79 -1.78
N GLN A 265 -31.16 12.12 -1.96
CA GLN A 265 -32.27 12.10 -0.99
C GLN A 265 -32.04 11.12 0.17
N GLY A 266 -30.96 10.34 0.14
CA GLY A 266 -30.65 9.30 1.12
C GLY A 266 -31.36 7.96 0.88
N ASP A 267 -32.18 7.85 -0.17
CA ASP A 267 -32.85 6.61 -0.56
C ASP A 267 -31.90 5.75 -1.43
N SER A 268 -30.97 5.08 -0.74
CA SER A 268 -29.92 4.28 -1.37
C SER A 268 -30.46 3.02 -2.05
N ASP A 269 -31.53 2.41 -1.53
CA ASP A 269 -32.17 1.22 -2.13
C ASP A 269 -32.80 1.54 -3.50
N THR A 270 -33.55 2.64 -3.58
CA THR A 270 -34.13 3.08 -4.86
C THR A 270 -33.03 3.55 -5.82
N ALA A 271 -31.97 4.17 -5.32
CA ALA A 271 -30.81 4.54 -6.15
C ALA A 271 -30.16 3.31 -6.80
N ILE A 272 -29.87 2.26 -6.02
CA ILE A 272 -29.32 0.99 -6.50
C ILE A 272 -30.22 0.38 -7.57
N THR A 273 -31.54 0.39 -7.35
CA THR A 273 -32.51 -0.13 -8.32
C THR A 273 -32.38 0.59 -9.67
N ASN A 274 -32.31 1.92 -9.66
CA ASN A 274 -32.14 2.71 -10.89
C ASN A 274 -30.77 2.48 -11.54
N TYR A 275 -29.67 2.42 -10.78
CA TYR A 275 -28.36 2.09 -11.35
C TYR A 275 -28.32 0.69 -11.97
N ASN A 276 -28.98 -0.30 -11.37
CA ASN A 276 -29.10 -1.64 -11.96
C ASN A 276 -29.89 -1.62 -13.27
N GLN A 277 -30.94 -0.79 -13.39
CA GLN A 277 -31.65 -0.61 -14.66
C GLN A 277 -30.75 0.02 -15.74
N ALA A 278 -29.93 1.01 -15.36
CA ALA A 278 -28.91 1.57 -16.25
C ALA A 278 -27.90 0.50 -16.73
N LEU A 279 -27.42 -0.35 -15.81
CA LEU A 279 -26.47 -1.42 -16.10
C LEU A 279 -27.07 -2.56 -16.95
N GLN A 280 -28.39 -2.78 -16.90
CA GLN A 280 -29.07 -3.69 -17.83
C GLN A 280 -29.06 -3.18 -19.27
N LEU A 281 -29.06 -1.85 -19.47
CA LEU A 281 -29.00 -1.23 -20.79
C LEU A 281 -27.55 -1.08 -21.29
N ASN A 282 -26.60 -0.81 -20.39
CA ASN A 282 -25.18 -0.71 -20.68
C ASN A 282 -24.35 -1.39 -19.60
N SER A 283 -23.97 -2.64 -19.82
CA SER A 283 -23.19 -3.43 -18.87
C SER A 283 -21.71 -3.06 -18.79
N LEU A 284 -21.23 -2.11 -19.60
CA LEU A 284 -19.85 -1.62 -19.58
C LEU A 284 -19.76 -0.17 -19.02
N ASP A 285 -20.77 0.26 -18.29
CA ASP A 285 -20.83 1.59 -17.69
C ASP A 285 -20.11 1.64 -16.32
N ALA A 286 -18.83 2.01 -16.36
CA ALA A 286 -18.00 2.13 -15.16
C ALA A 286 -18.53 3.18 -14.16
N ASP A 287 -19.19 4.26 -14.62
CA ASP A 287 -19.74 5.29 -13.72
C ASP A 287 -20.97 4.76 -12.97
N ALA A 288 -21.86 4.04 -13.68
CA ALA A 288 -23.03 3.42 -13.07
C ALA A 288 -22.63 2.37 -12.01
N TYR A 289 -21.64 1.51 -12.30
CA TYR A 289 -21.10 0.58 -11.29
C TYR A 289 -20.50 1.32 -10.09
N TYR A 290 -19.71 2.37 -10.33
CA TYR A 290 -19.09 3.14 -9.25
C TYR A 290 -20.14 3.78 -8.32
N LYS A 291 -21.19 4.37 -8.90
CA LYS A 291 -22.32 4.95 -8.16
C LYS A 291 -23.15 3.91 -7.42
N CYS A 292 -23.38 2.75 -8.03
CA CYS A 292 -24.04 1.62 -7.38
C CYS A 292 -23.24 1.16 -6.14
N GLY A 293 -21.93 1.01 -6.28
CA GLY A 293 -21.04 0.65 -5.18
C GLY A 293 -21.06 1.67 -4.03
N LEU A 294 -21.12 2.98 -4.35
CA LEU A 294 -21.27 4.04 -3.33
C LEU A 294 -22.58 3.90 -2.54
N ALA A 295 -23.69 3.62 -3.22
CA ALA A 295 -24.99 3.41 -2.58
C ALA A 295 -25.00 2.16 -1.69
N ARG A 296 -24.41 1.05 -2.14
CA ARG A 296 -24.25 -0.17 -1.32
C ARG A 296 -23.37 0.06 -0.10
N TYR A 297 -22.27 0.80 -0.25
CA TYR A 297 -21.40 1.17 0.87
C TYR A 297 -22.17 1.97 1.94
N GLN A 298 -23.04 2.90 1.53
CA GLN A 298 -23.87 3.68 2.46
C GLN A 298 -24.88 2.80 3.24
N LEU A 299 -25.38 1.73 2.61
CA LEU A 299 -26.22 0.72 3.26
C LEU A 299 -25.43 -0.30 4.11
N LYS A 300 -24.11 -0.15 4.21
CA LYS A 300 -23.18 -1.10 4.85
C LYS A 300 -23.15 -2.48 4.18
N ASP A 301 -23.65 -2.59 2.95
CA ASP A 301 -23.43 -3.76 2.09
C ASP A 301 -22.03 -3.68 1.47
N TYR A 302 -21.01 -3.94 2.31
CA TYR A 302 -19.61 -3.82 1.91
C TYR A 302 -19.23 -4.87 0.85
N GLN A 303 -19.77 -6.09 0.95
CA GLN A 303 -19.52 -7.15 -0.03
C GLN A 303 -20.09 -6.79 -1.41
N GLY A 304 -21.33 -6.30 -1.46
CA GLY A 304 -21.94 -5.81 -2.69
C GLY A 304 -21.21 -4.60 -3.28
N ALA A 305 -20.72 -3.68 -2.44
CA ALA A 305 -19.90 -2.55 -2.88
C ALA A 305 -18.56 -3.00 -3.49
N ILE A 306 -17.88 -3.99 -2.87
CA ILE A 306 -16.64 -4.58 -3.41
C ILE A 306 -16.87 -5.17 -4.80
N ALA A 307 -17.97 -5.89 -4.99
CA ALA A 307 -18.32 -6.48 -6.27
C ALA A 307 -18.48 -5.41 -7.37
N ASP A 308 -19.22 -4.33 -7.07
CA ASP A 308 -19.44 -3.24 -8.03
C ASP A 308 -18.13 -2.50 -8.34
N TYR A 309 -17.33 -2.14 -7.34
CA TYR A 309 -16.04 -1.47 -7.58
C TYR A 309 -15.05 -2.36 -8.35
N THR A 310 -15.13 -3.68 -8.18
CA THR A 310 -14.35 -4.62 -8.97
C THR A 310 -14.75 -4.59 -10.44
N GLN A 311 -16.05 -4.44 -10.76
CA GLN A 311 -16.50 -4.23 -12.14
C GLN A 311 -15.96 -2.92 -12.71
N VAL A 312 -15.95 -1.83 -11.93
CA VAL A 312 -15.34 -0.55 -12.35
C VAL A 312 -13.88 -0.74 -12.74
N ILE A 313 -13.11 -1.45 -11.92
CA ILE A 313 -11.68 -1.69 -12.15
C ILE A 313 -11.45 -2.60 -13.36
N GLN A 314 -12.30 -3.61 -13.57
CA GLN A 314 -12.24 -4.47 -14.76
C GLN A 314 -12.49 -3.68 -16.06
N ILE A 315 -13.41 -2.72 -16.02
CA ILE A 315 -13.71 -1.84 -17.17
C ILE A 315 -12.61 -0.79 -17.36
N ASN A 316 -12.12 -0.20 -16.25
CA ASN A 316 -11.10 0.83 -16.25
C ASN A 316 -10.06 0.62 -15.14
N LEU A 317 -8.93 0.02 -15.51
CA LEU A 317 -7.81 -0.29 -14.62
C LEU A 317 -7.16 0.95 -13.97
N ASN A 318 -7.40 2.16 -14.49
CA ASN A 318 -6.83 3.41 -14.00
C ASN A 318 -7.85 4.25 -13.21
N TYR A 319 -8.92 3.64 -12.67
CA TYR A 319 -9.93 4.35 -11.90
C TYR A 319 -9.55 4.46 -10.41
N ALA A 320 -8.67 5.41 -10.06
CA ALA A 320 -8.14 5.57 -8.70
C ALA A 320 -9.21 5.63 -7.59
N LYS A 321 -10.34 6.29 -7.84
CA LYS A 321 -11.41 6.38 -6.83
C LYS A 321 -12.04 5.00 -6.55
N ALA A 322 -12.16 4.13 -7.55
CA ALA A 322 -12.75 2.81 -7.36
C ALA A 322 -11.87 1.93 -6.47
N TYR A 323 -10.55 1.96 -6.68
CA TYR A 323 -9.59 1.35 -5.76
C TYR A 323 -9.71 1.92 -4.34
N ASN A 324 -9.75 3.25 -4.17
CA ASN A 324 -9.90 3.83 -2.83
C ASN A 324 -11.21 3.40 -2.15
N GLN A 325 -12.34 3.40 -2.88
CA GLN A 325 -13.62 3.02 -2.29
C GLN A 325 -13.71 1.51 -2.01
N ARG A 326 -13.09 0.66 -2.83
CA ARG A 326 -13.00 -0.78 -2.58
C ARG A 326 -12.09 -1.08 -1.39
N GLY A 327 -10.97 -0.37 -1.27
CA GLY A 327 -10.12 -0.41 -0.08
C GLY A 327 -10.85 -0.01 1.20
N LEU A 328 -11.70 1.02 1.14
CA LEU A 328 -12.56 1.39 2.27
C LEU A 328 -13.55 0.27 2.64
N ALA A 329 -14.15 -0.38 1.64
CA ALA A 329 -15.05 -1.51 1.89
C ALA A 329 -14.33 -2.71 2.53
N TYR A 330 -13.12 -3.05 2.06
CA TYR A 330 -12.27 -4.06 2.70
C TYR A 330 -11.91 -3.69 4.14
N TYR A 331 -11.56 -2.42 4.39
CA TYR A 331 -11.28 -1.91 5.72
C TYR A 331 -12.45 -2.12 6.68
N GLN A 332 -13.69 -1.82 6.25
CA GLN A 332 -14.89 -2.03 7.07
C GLN A 332 -15.17 -3.51 7.37
N LEU A 333 -14.72 -4.42 6.50
CA LEU A 333 -14.81 -5.87 6.72
C LEU A 333 -13.64 -6.41 7.57
N GLY A 334 -12.66 -5.57 7.95
CA GLY A 334 -11.46 -5.98 8.68
C GLY A 334 -10.38 -6.61 7.81
N ASP A 335 -10.55 -6.65 6.48
CA ASP A 335 -9.51 -7.11 5.55
C ASP A 335 -8.54 -5.98 5.25
N TYR A 336 -7.71 -5.66 6.25
CA TYR A 336 -6.76 -4.55 6.18
C TYR A 336 -5.68 -4.78 5.11
N ALA A 337 -5.31 -6.03 4.82
CA ALA A 337 -4.32 -6.36 3.81
C ALA A 337 -4.82 -6.01 2.40
N ALA A 338 -6.03 -6.46 2.05
CA ALA A 338 -6.65 -6.10 0.77
C ALA A 338 -6.90 -4.58 0.67
N ALA A 339 -7.27 -3.94 1.78
CA ALA A 339 -7.42 -2.48 1.83
C ALA A 339 -6.10 -1.75 1.49
N ILE A 340 -4.98 -2.16 2.08
CA ILE A 340 -3.65 -1.57 1.81
C ILE A 340 -3.24 -1.74 0.35
N GLU A 341 -3.50 -2.90 -0.26
CA GLU A 341 -3.22 -3.16 -1.67
C GLU A 341 -4.00 -2.18 -2.57
N ASP A 342 -5.30 -2.06 -2.33
CA ASP A 342 -6.18 -1.17 -3.09
C ASP A 342 -5.80 0.30 -2.91
N TYR A 343 -5.52 0.77 -1.69
CA TYR A 343 -5.04 2.13 -1.46
C TYR A 343 -3.70 2.38 -2.15
N THR A 344 -2.81 1.37 -2.19
CA THR A 344 -1.53 1.47 -2.88
C THR A 344 -1.71 1.62 -4.39
N GLN A 345 -2.64 0.89 -5.00
CA GLN A 345 -2.99 1.09 -6.42
C GLN A 345 -3.63 2.46 -6.64
N ALA A 346 -4.54 2.91 -5.77
CA ALA A 346 -5.14 4.24 -5.86
C ALA A 346 -4.09 5.36 -5.81
N ILE A 347 -3.11 5.26 -4.90
CA ILE A 347 -1.96 6.18 -4.79
C ILE A 347 -1.07 6.11 -6.02
N ARG A 348 -0.81 4.90 -6.55
CA ARG A 348 -0.01 4.71 -7.77
C ARG A 348 -0.64 5.37 -8.99
N ILE A 349 -1.97 5.38 -9.07
CA ILE A 349 -2.69 6.04 -10.17
C ILE A 349 -2.77 7.55 -9.94
N ASN A 350 -3.04 7.99 -8.71
CA ASN A 350 -3.11 9.40 -8.36
C ASN A 350 -2.43 9.69 -7.01
N PRO A 351 -1.16 10.16 -7.02
CA PRO A 351 -0.36 10.34 -5.80
C PRO A 351 -0.67 11.65 -5.05
N TYR A 352 -1.57 12.49 -5.54
CA TYR A 352 -1.85 13.81 -4.93
C TYR A 352 -3.15 13.84 -4.12
N VAL A 353 -3.60 12.69 -3.63
CA VAL A 353 -4.86 12.55 -2.87
C VAL A 353 -4.58 12.21 -1.41
N ALA A 354 -4.55 13.23 -0.55
CA ALA A 354 -4.18 13.10 0.87
C ALA A 354 -5.02 12.06 1.63
N VAL A 355 -6.34 11.96 1.35
CA VAL A 355 -7.23 11.02 2.04
C VAL A 355 -6.84 9.56 1.80
N VAL A 356 -6.31 9.20 0.63
CA VAL A 356 -5.92 7.81 0.34
C VAL A 356 -4.70 7.39 1.16
N TYR A 357 -3.75 8.30 1.36
CA TYR A 357 -2.63 8.08 2.27
C TYR A 357 -3.11 7.93 3.72
N SER A 358 -4.02 8.80 4.19
CA SER A 358 -4.60 8.65 5.53
C SER A 358 -5.31 7.30 5.71
N ASN A 359 -6.11 6.88 4.73
CA ASN A 359 -6.81 5.60 4.77
C ASN A 359 -5.84 4.41 4.80
N ARG A 360 -4.75 4.47 4.03
CA ARG A 360 -3.69 3.44 4.05
C ARG A 360 -2.94 3.44 5.37
N ALA A 361 -2.69 4.60 5.95
CA ALA A 361 -2.06 4.73 7.27
C ALA A 361 -2.91 4.06 8.36
N ASP A 362 -4.22 4.32 8.35
CA ASP A 362 -5.16 3.68 9.27
C ASP A 362 -5.12 2.16 9.12
N ALA A 363 -5.17 1.65 7.88
CA ALA A 363 -5.10 0.22 7.61
C ALA A 363 -3.76 -0.42 8.02
N ARG A 364 -2.64 0.28 7.76
CA ARG A 364 -1.29 -0.15 8.19
C ARG A 364 -1.16 -0.21 9.71
N SER A 365 -1.75 0.75 10.42
CA SER A 365 -1.77 0.71 11.88
C SER A 365 -2.51 -0.52 12.42
N HIS A 366 -3.59 -0.95 11.78
CA HIS A 366 -4.34 -2.14 12.20
C HIS A 366 -3.56 -3.45 12.04
N ILE A 367 -2.59 -3.50 11.14
CA ILE A 367 -1.70 -4.67 10.97
C ILE A 367 -0.36 -4.52 11.73
N GLY A 368 -0.22 -3.50 12.58
CA GLY A 368 0.99 -3.23 13.37
C GLY A 368 2.11 -2.47 12.64
N ASP A 369 1.90 -2.04 11.39
CA ASP A 369 2.86 -1.22 10.64
C ASP A 369 2.73 0.27 11.01
N HIS A 370 3.05 0.61 12.27
CA HIS A 370 2.94 1.99 12.77
C HIS A 370 3.95 2.93 12.12
N GLN A 371 5.12 2.41 11.72
CA GLN A 371 6.13 3.22 11.03
C GLN A 371 5.65 3.58 9.61
N GLY A 372 5.11 2.61 8.85
CA GLY A 372 4.47 2.88 7.57
C GLY A 372 3.25 3.78 7.69
N ALA A 373 2.49 3.69 8.78
CA ALA A 373 1.40 4.63 9.07
C ALA A 373 1.90 6.07 9.28
N ILE A 374 2.97 6.29 10.05
CA ILE A 374 3.59 7.61 10.22
C ILE A 374 4.06 8.19 8.88
N GLU A 375 4.65 7.37 8.03
CA GLU A 375 5.10 7.77 6.70
C GLU A 375 3.92 8.22 5.83
N ASP A 376 2.84 7.44 5.80
CA ASP A 376 1.65 7.78 5.03
C ASP A 376 0.93 9.02 5.55
N TYR A 377 0.76 9.19 6.86
CA TYR A 377 0.22 10.44 7.40
C TYR A 377 1.13 11.63 7.08
N THR A 378 2.45 11.44 7.06
CA THR A 378 3.40 12.50 6.67
C THR A 378 3.19 12.91 5.21
N GLN A 379 3.00 11.94 4.30
CA GLN A 379 2.65 12.23 2.92
C GLN A 379 1.29 12.95 2.81
N ALA A 380 0.28 12.49 3.56
CA ALA A 380 -1.05 13.11 3.57
C ALA A 380 -0.98 14.59 3.99
N ILE A 381 -0.17 14.92 5.00
CA ILE A 381 0.04 16.29 5.48
C ILE A 381 0.86 17.11 4.49
N LYS A 382 1.83 16.51 3.80
CA LYS A 382 2.57 17.22 2.75
C LYS A 382 1.68 17.60 1.56
N ILE A 383 0.74 16.72 1.20
CA ILE A 383 -0.27 16.99 0.15
C ILE A 383 -1.31 18.01 0.64
N ASN A 384 -1.81 17.85 1.86
CA ASN A 384 -2.76 18.77 2.49
C ASN A 384 -2.27 19.21 3.87
N PRO A 385 -1.58 20.36 3.98
CA PRO A 385 -1.03 20.87 5.25
C PRO A 385 -2.07 21.12 6.35
N ASN A 386 -3.35 21.27 6.00
CA ASN A 386 -4.44 21.49 6.94
C ASN A 386 -5.18 20.20 7.32
N TYR A 387 -4.61 19.03 7.04
CA TYR A 387 -5.22 17.74 7.38
C TYR A 387 -5.04 17.39 8.85
N ALA A 388 -5.79 18.06 9.73
CA ALA A 388 -5.65 17.97 11.18
C ALA A 388 -5.73 16.54 11.74
N ILE A 389 -6.59 15.69 11.17
CA ILE A 389 -6.74 14.29 11.60
C ILE A 389 -5.44 13.51 11.34
N ALA A 390 -4.85 13.65 10.15
CA ALA A 390 -3.59 12.97 9.82
C ALA A 390 -2.44 13.46 10.71
N ASP A 391 -2.36 14.77 11.01
CA ASP A 391 -1.33 15.32 11.89
C ASP A 391 -1.48 14.84 13.35
N LYS A 392 -2.72 14.78 13.85
CA LYS A 392 -3.04 14.21 15.15
C LYS A 392 -2.57 12.75 15.23
N ASN A 393 -3.00 11.90 14.29
CA ASN A 393 -2.69 10.47 14.31
C ASN A 393 -1.18 10.23 14.18
N ARG A 394 -0.51 10.94 13.26
CA ARG A 394 0.95 10.89 13.14
C ARG A 394 1.66 11.24 14.44
N SER A 395 1.20 12.29 15.12
CA SER A 395 1.81 12.76 16.37
C SER A 395 1.65 11.74 17.48
N ILE A 396 0.49 11.08 17.57
CA ILE A 396 0.24 9.99 18.51
C ILE A 396 1.22 8.84 18.26
N PHE A 397 1.33 8.34 17.02
CA PHE A 397 2.25 7.24 16.73
C PHE A 397 3.72 7.59 16.98
N ARG A 398 4.15 8.82 16.67
CA ARG A 398 5.51 9.28 16.99
C ARG A 398 5.77 9.33 18.49
N TYR A 399 4.78 9.79 19.26
CA TYR A 399 4.85 9.82 20.71
C TYR A 399 5.01 8.40 21.28
N LEU A 400 4.17 7.46 20.85
CA LEU A 400 4.22 6.06 21.29
C LEU A 400 5.54 5.38 20.93
N LEU A 401 5.99 5.46 19.68
CA LEU A 401 7.28 4.87 19.28
C LEU A 401 8.46 5.51 20.03
N GLY A 402 8.40 6.82 20.29
CA GLY A 402 9.40 7.54 21.09
C GLY A 402 9.45 7.04 22.53
N ASP A 403 8.30 6.89 23.18
CA ASP A 403 8.20 6.36 24.55
C ASP A 403 8.67 4.90 24.62
N GLN A 404 8.31 4.07 23.65
CA GLN A 404 8.77 2.68 23.56
C GLN A 404 10.32 2.61 23.48
N GLN A 405 10.93 3.50 22.69
CA GLN A 405 12.39 3.60 22.61
C GLN A 405 13.00 4.09 23.91
N ARG A 406 12.40 5.10 24.56
CA ARG A 406 12.85 5.65 25.84
C ARG A 406 12.85 4.59 26.94
N PHE A 407 11.77 3.82 27.09
CA PHE A 407 11.72 2.75 28.08
C PHE A 407 12.66 1.60 27.74
N THR A 408 12.87 1.32 26.46
CA THR A 408 13.91 0.37 26.04
C THR A 408 15.32 0.80 26.45
N GLN A 409 15.62 2.10 26.41
CA GLN A 409 16.89 2.62 26.92
C GLN A 409 16.95 2.58 28.45
N ALA A 410 15.87 2.92 29.15
CA ALA A 410 15.79 2.84 30.60
C ALA A 410 16.08 1.41 31.10
N ILE A 411 15.46 0.40 30.48
CA ILE A 411 15.68 -1.02 30.79
C ILE A 411 17.13 -1.46 30.51
N LYS A 412 17.80 -0.88 29.50
CA LYS A 412 19.23 -1.16 29.26
C LYS A 412 20.12 -0.58 30.36
N ILE A 413 19.73 0.53 30.97
CA ILE A 413 20.47 1.19 32.04
C ILE A 413 20.23 0.46 33.38
N ASP A 414 18.96 0.16 33.68
CA ASP A 414 18.55 -0.61 34.85
C ASP A 414 17.65 -1.79 34.42
N PRO A 415 18.22 -3.00 34.27
CA PRO A 415 17.46 -4.19 33.92
C PRO A 415 16.46 -4.66 34.99
N LEU A 416 16.47 -4.07 36.19
CA LEU A 416 15.56 -4.38 37.30
C LEU A 416 14.53 -3.25 37.52
N ASP A 417 14.37 -2.34 36.57
CA ASP A 417 13.33 -1.30 36.62
C ASP A 417 11.96 -1.86 36.19
N ALA A 418 11.19 -2.36 37.17
CA ALA A 418 9.83 -2.86 36.93
C ALA A 418 8.90 -1.80 36.31
N VAL A 419 9.09 -0.52 36.64
CA VAL A 419 8.24 0.58 36.14
C VAL A 419 8.54 0.83 34.66
N ALA A 420 9.80 0.75 34.24
CA ALA A 420 10.17 0.87 32.83
C ALA A 420 9.59 -0.28 31.98
N TYR A 421 9.63 -1.52 32.46
CA TYR A 421 8.96 -2.65 31.80
C TYR A 421 7.45 -2.42 31.71
N TYR A 422 6.78 -2.08 32.82
CA TYR A 422 5.35 -1.81 32.83
C TYR A 422 4.96 -0.71 31.84
N ASN A 423 5.67 0.41 31.83
CA ASN A 423 5.36 1.50 30.91
C ASN A 423 5.65 1.16 29.45
N ARG A 424 6.71 0.39 29.15
CA ARG A 424 6.94 -0.12 27.79
C ARG A 424 5.83 -1.08 27.36
N GLY A 425 5.34 -1.90 28.28
CA GLY A 425 4.19 -2.76 28.07
C GLY A 425 2.93 -1.96 27.72
N ASN A 426 2.65 -0.88 28.47
CA ASN A 426 1.52 0.02 28.16
C ASN A 426 1.64 0.61 26.75
N THR A 427 2.82 1.13 26.40
CA THR A 427 3.07 1.68 25.06
C THR A 427 2.89 0.63 23.96
N ARG A 428 3.36 -0.60 24.18
CA ARG A 428 3.16 -1.72 23.25
C ARG A 428 1.70 -2.10 23.11
N SER A 429 0.96 -2.13 24.21
CA SER A 429 -0.48 -2.39 24.21
C SER A 429 -1.26 -1.31 23.45
N GLU A 430 -0.88 -0.04 23.61
CA GLU A 430 -1.48 1.08 22.85
C GLU A 430 -1.15 1.03 21.35
N LEU A 431 -0.03 0.40 20.99
CA LEU A 431 0.32 0.07 19.61
C LEU A 431 -0.36 -1.24 19.13
N GLY A 432 -1.04 -1.99 20.00
CA GLY A 432 -1.63 -3.29 19.64
C GLY A 432 -0.63 -4.47 19.59
N ASP A 433 0.63 -4.26 20.00
CA ASP A 433 1.61 -5.33 20.25
C ASP A 433 1.30 -5.99 21.61
N TYR A 434 0.18 -6.71 21.68
CA TYR A 434 -0.29 -7.34 22.92
C TYR A 434 0.66 -8.43 23.43
N GLU A 435 1.27 -9.21 22.53
CA GLU A 435 2.24 -10.24 22.90
C GLU A 435 3.50 -9.62 23.54
N GLY A 436 4.04 -8.57 22.92
CA GLY A 436 5.17 -7.82 23.48
C GLY A 436 4.81 -7.11 24.79
N ALA A 437 3.58 -6.61 24.91
CA ALA A 437 3.07 -6.02 26.14
C ALA A 437 3.01 -7.04 27.28
N ILE A 438 2.46 -8.24 27.04
CA ILE A 438 2.42 -9.34 28.01
C ILE A 438 3.82 -9.73 28.46
N ALA A 439 4.79 -9.82 27.54
CA ALA A 439 6.17 -10.13 27.87
C ALA A 439 6.78 -9.08 28.82
N ASP A 440 6.53 -7.80 28.57
CA ASP A 440 7.01 -6.71 29.42
C ASP A 440 6.30 -6.67 30.78
N TYR A 441 4.97 -6.82 30.82
CA TYR A 441 4.25 -6.90 32.08
C TYR A 441 4.71 -8.10 32.92
N THR A 442 4.95 -9.24 32.28
CA THR A 442 5.48 -10.43 32.96
C THR A 442 6.84 -10.15 33.58
N GLN A 443 7.73 -9.43 32.90
CA GLN A 443 9.00 -9.00 33.49
C GLN A 443 8.81 -8.03 34.66
N ALA A 444 7.92 -7.04 34.52
CA ALA A 444 7.59 -6.12 35.61
C ALA A 444 7.07 -6.87 36.86
N ILE A 445 6.22 -7.88 36.67
CA ILE A 445 5.68 -8.75 37.72
C ILE A 445 6.77 -9.64 38.34
N GLN A 446 7.70 -10.18 37.55
CA GLN A 446 8.82 -10.97 38.06
C GLN A 446 9.73 -10.15 38.97
N ILE A 447 9.95 -8.88 38.62
CA ILE A 447 10.75 -7.95 39.43
C ILE A 447 9.96 -7.48 40.66
N ASN A 448 8.68 -7.14 40.50
CA ASN A 448 7.79 -6.72 41.58
C ASN A 448 6.51 -7.57 41.62
N SER A 449 6.54 -8.64 42.42
CA SER A 449 5.44 -9.60 42.53
C SER A 449 4.11 -9.04 43.06
N ASN A 450 4.09 -7.83 43.64
CA ASN A 450 2.88 -7.17 44.16
C ASN A 450 2.41 -6.01 43.25
N TYR A 451 2.87 -5.96 41.99
CA TYR A 451 2.50 -4.89 41.06
C TYR A 451 1.10 -5.10 40.46
N ALA A 452 0.07 -4.69 41.21
CA ALA A 452 -1.34 -4.88 40.83
C ALA A 452 -1.67 -4.35 39.42
N ASP A 453 -1.23 -3.15 39.06
CA ASP A 453 -1.52 -2.57 37.74
C ASP A 453 -0.85 -3.35 36.59
N ALA A 454 0.34 -3.92 36.82
CA ALA A 454 0.99 -4.77 35.82
C ALA A 454 0.24 -6.09 35.60
N TYR A 455 -0.29 -6.71 36.67
CA TYR A 455 -1.20 -7.85 36.52
C TYR A 455 -2.48 -7.46 35.79
N TYR A 456 -3.10 -6.34 36.16
CA TYR A 456 -4.35 -5.89 35.54
C TYR A 456 -4.17 -5.66 34.03
N ASN A 457 -3.13 -4.95 33.62
CA ASN A 457 -2.87 -4.68 32.20
C ASN A 457 -2.39 -5.93 31.45
N CYS A 458 -1.68 -6.86 32.11
CA CYS A 458 -1.38 -8.18 31.54
C CYS A 458 -2.65 -8.97 31.28
N GLY A 459 -3.59 -8.96 32.24
CA GLY A 459 -4.90 -9.58 32.09
C GLY A 459 -5.70 -8.99 30.93
N ASN A 460 -5.71 -7.67 30.78
CA ASN A 460 -6.36 -6.99 29.65
C ASN A 460 -5.74 -7.39 28.30
N ALA A 461 -4.40 -7.37 28.19
CA ALA A 461 -3.73 -7.77 26.95
C ALA A 461 -3.96 -9.26 26.60
N ARG A 462 -4.04 -10.15 27.59
CA ARG A 462 -4.40 -11.56 27.37
C ARG A 462 -5.86 -11.71 26.94
N PHE A 463 -6.77 -10.96 27.56
CA PHE A 463 -8.18 -10.94 27.19
C PHE A 463 -8.37 -10.50 25.73
N ASP A 464 -7.66 -9.46 25.30
CA ASP A 464 -7.69 -8.95 23.92
C ASP A 464 -7.15 -9.99 22.90
N LEU A 465 -6.21 -10.84 23.30
CA LEU A 465 -5.73 -11.98 22.50
C LEU A 465 -6.64 -13.22 22.58
N GLY A 466 -7.72 -13.18 23.36
CA GLY A 466 -8.63 -14.31 23.58
C GLY A 466 -8.11 -15.36 24.58
N ASP A 467 -6.99 -15.11 25.27
CA ASP A 467 -6.50 -15.93 26.37
C ASP A 467 -7.27 -15.59 27.66
N TYR A 468 -8.53 -16.01 27.71
CA TYR A 468 -9.41 -15.74 28.84
C TYR A 468 -8.95 -16.43 30.14
N GLU A 469 -8.38 -17.64 30.06
CA GLU A 469 -7.87 -18.34 31.25
C GLU A 469 -6.66 -17.64 31.86
N GLY A 470 -5.73 -17.18 31.02
CA GLY A 470 -4.59 -16.38 31.45
C GLY A 470 -5.02 -15.03 32.03
N ALA A 471 -6.03 -14.38 31.43
CA ALA A 471 -6.60 -13.15 31.94
C ALA A 471 -7.25 -13.33 33.33
N ILE A 472 -8.05 -14.40 33.51
CA ILE A 472 -8.64 -14.76 34.81
C ILE A 472 -7.57 -14.92 35.89
N THR A 473 -6.46 -15.57 35.55
CA THR A 473 -5.34 -15.79 36.46
C THR A 473 -4.75 -14.47 36.93
N ASP A 474 -4.49 -13.55 36.00
CA ASP A 474 -3.90 -12.25 36.31
C ASP A 474 -4.86 -11.38 37.13
N TYR A 475 -6.12 -11.25 36.72
CA TYR A 475 -7.13 -10.50 37.50
C TYR A 475 -7.34 -11.06 38.91
N THR A 476 -7.24 -12.38 39.07
CA THR A 476 -7.29 -13.00 40.39
C THR A 476 -6.11 -12.58 41.27
N GLN A 477 -4.92 -12.36 40.70
CA GLN A 477 -3.80 -11.79 41.46
C GLN A 477 -4.03 -10.33 41.81
N VAL A 478 -4.61 -9.52 40.92
CA VAL A 478 -5.00 -8.13 41.22
C VAL A 478 -5.92 -8.10 42.44
N ILE A 479 -6.96 -8.94 42.47
CA ILE A 479 -7.93 -9.02 43.57
C ILE A 479 -7.29 -9.49 44.88
N LYS A 480 -6.30 -10.40 44.82
CA LYS A 480 -5.53 -10.82 46.01
C LYS A 480 -4.68 -9.68 46.57
N ILE A 481 -4.08 -8.86 45.71
CA ILE A 481 -3.26 -7.71 46.12
C ILE A 481 -4.15 -6.57 46.64
N ASN A 482 -5.25 -6.28 45.94
CA ASN A 482 -6.23 -5.26 46.30
C ASN A 482 -7.66 -5.79 46.11
N SER A 483 -8.31 -6.16 47.22
CA SER A 483 -9.65 -6.73 47.22
C SER A 483 -10.77 -5.77 46.79
N ASN A 484 -10.48 -4.47 46.67
CA ASN A 484 -11.42 -3.43 46.27
C ASN A 484 -11.19 -2.94 44.83
N TYR A 485 -10.31 -3.59 44.06
CA TYR A 485 -10.06 -3.21 42.66
C TYR A 485 -11.26 -3.59 41.79
N VAL A 486 -12.18 -2.64 41.57
CA VAL A 486 -13.50 -2.91 40.96
C VAL A 486 -13.38 -3.44 39.54
N ASP A 487 -12.54 -2.81 38.73
CA ASP A 487 -12.39 -3.15 37.31
C ASP A 487 -11.80 -4.56 37.11
N ALA A 488 -11.04 -5.08 38.09
CA ALA A 488 -10.52 -6.45 38.05
C ALA A 488 -11.63 -7.49 38.25
N TYR A 489 -12.64 -7.22 39.09
CA TYR A 489 -13.81 -8.09 39.18
C TYR A 489 -14.63 -8.03 37.90
N TYR A 490 -14.89 -6.83 37.38
CA TYR A 490 -15.68 -6.67 36.16
C TYR A 490 -15.02 -7.38 34.96
N ASN A 491 -13.72 -7.17 34.74
CA ASN A 491 -13.01 -7.79 33.62
C ASN A 491 -12.80 -9.31 33.81
N ARG A 492 -12.63 -9.79 35.05
CA ARG A 492 -12.61 -11.23 35.31
C ARG A 492 -13.98 -11.86 35.07
N GLY A 493 -15.07 -11.16 35.39
CA GLY A 493 -16.43 -11.57 35.05
C GLY A 493 -16.63 -11.69 33.53
N ASN A 494 -16.13 -10.72 32.75
CA ASN A 494 -16.13 -10.80 31.29
C ASN A 494 -15.31 -11.99 30.77
N ALA A 495 -14.16 -12.28 31.37
CA ALA A 495 -13.32 -13.42 30.98
C ALA A 495 -13.98 -14.76 31.34
N PHE A 496 -14.64 -14.88 32.50
CA PHE A 496 -15.45 -16.05 32.87
C PHE A 496 -16.60 -16.26 31.89
N PHE A 497 -17.30 -15.19 31.52
CA PHE A 497 -18.34 -15.26 30.49
C PHE A 497 -17.77 -15.73 29.15
N GLY A 498 -16.59 -15.24 28.75
CA GLY A 498 -15.88 -15.65 27.53
C GLY A 498 -15.57 -17.16 27.46
N ILE A 499 -15.30 -17.81 28.59
CA ILE A 499 -15.12 -19.27 28.66
C ILE A 499 -16.43 -20.05 28.95
N GLY A 500 -17.56 -19.35 29.02
CA GLY A 500 -18.88 -19.94 29.26
C GLY A 500 -19.23 -20.19 30.74
N ASP A 501 -18.40 -19.77 31.70
CA ASP A 501 -18.69 -19.88 33.14
C ASP A 501 -19.58 -18.72 33.59
N LYS A 502 -20.86 -18.77 33.17
CA LYS A 502 -21.87 -17.74 33.47
C LYS A 502 -22.06 -17.52 34.98
N GLN A 503 -21.94 -18.59 35.79
CA GLN A 503 -22.12 -18.51 37.24
C GLN A 503 -21.04 -17.61 37.88
N ARG A 504 -19.75 -17.89 37.62
CA ARG A 504 -18.67 -17.07 38.19
C ARG A 504 -18.65 -15.66 37.61
N ALA A 505 -19.05 -15.50 36.35
CA ALA A 505 -19.23 -14.18 35.75
C ALA A 505 -20.25 -13.35 36.55
N LEU A 506 -21.41 -13.93 36.87
CA LEU A 506 -22.46 -13.27 37.64
C LEU A 506 -21.98 -12.87 39.04
N GLU A 507 -21.27 -13.77 39.73
CA GLU A 507 -20.69 -13.52 41.06
C GLU A 507 -19.72 -12.32 41.04
N ASP A 508 -18.83 -12.26 40.04
CA ASP A 508 -17.88 -11.17 39.86
C ASP A 508 -18.56 -9.85 39.47
N PHE A 509 -19.57 -9.87 38.60
CA PHE A 509 -20.34 -8.67 38.26
C PHE A 509 -21.12 -8.14 39.46
N GLN A 510 -21.73 -9.00 40.28
CA GLN A 510 -22.39 -8.57 41.51
C GLN A 510 -21.41 -7.91 42.47
N LYS A 511 -20.21 -8.48 42.59
CA LYS A 511 -19.16 -7.89 43.42
C LYS A 511 -18.72 -6.52 42.88
N ALA A 512 -18.58 -6.38 41.57
CA ALA A 512 -18.25 -5.11 40.93
C ALA A 512 -19.35 -4.05 41.15
N ALA A 513 -20.62 -4.43 40.97
CA ALA A 513 -21.76 -3.54 41.20
C ALA A 513 -21.82 -3.04 42.65
N ASP A 514 -21.60 -3.92 43.63
CA ASP A 514 -21.57 -3.54 45.05
C ASP A 514 -20.44 -2.56 45.37
N LEU A 515 -19.27 -2.73 44.73
CA LEU A 515 -18.13 -1.83 44.93
C LEU A 515 -18.34 -0.47 44.24
N TYR A 516 -18.84 -0.44 43.01
CA TYR A 516 -19.19 0.82 42.32
C TYR A 516 -20.22 1.64 43.11
N TRP A 517 -21.21 0.98 43.70
CA TRP A 517 -22.17 1.63 44.58
C TRP A 517 -21.49 2.28 45.79
N LYS A 518 -20.55 1.57 46.43
CA LYS A 518 -19.78 2.10 47.57
C LYS A 518 -18.86 3.27 47.19
N GLU A 519 -18.33 3.28 45.97
CA GLU A 519 -17.51 4.38 45.45
C GLU A 519 -18.35 5.59 44.99
N GLY A 520 -19.68 5.47 44.94
CA GLY A 520 -20.56 6.53 44.43
C GLY A 520 -20.61 6.62 42.90
N LYS A 521 -20.10 5.61 42.19
CA LYS A 521 -20.11 5.47 40.73
C LYS A 521 -21.45 4.90 40.26
N ILE A 522 -22.48 5.75 40.30
CA ILE A 522 -23.89 5.34 40.08
C ILE A 522 -24.12 4.89 38.63
N ALA A 523 -23.47 5.52 37.65
CA ALA A 523 -23.64 5.18 36.24
C ALA A 523 -23.08 3.79 35.93
N GLU A 524 -21.87 3.52 36.39
CA GLU A 524 -21.17 2.24 36.26
C GLU A 524 -21.91 1.15 37.02
N HIS A 525 -22.39 1.43 38.24
CA HIS A 525 -23.25 0.49 38.97
C HIS A 525 -24.48 0.09 38.14
N LYS A 526 -25.14 1.05 37.49
CA LYS A 526 -26.33 0.79 36.66
C LYS A 526 -25.98 -0.06 35.44
N ASP A 527 -24.88 0.24 34.77
CA ASP A 527 -24.39 -0.51 33.60
C ASP A 527 -24.11 -1.98 33.95
N VAL A 528 -23.38 -2.23 35.04
CA VAL A 528 -23.11 -3.61 35.51
C VAL A 528 -24.41 -4.32 35.89
N ARG A 529 -25.39 -3.60 36.48
CA ARG A 529 -26.70 -4.17 36.83
C ARG A 529 -27.52 -4.56 35.61
N GLU A 530 -27.47 -3.77 34.53
CA GLU A 530 -28.10 -4.13 33.26
C GLU A 530 -27.45 -5.39 32.69
N ARG A 531 -26.11 -5.48 32.72
CA ARG A 531 -25.39 -6.67 32.28
C ARG A 531 -25.74 -7.93 33.06
N ILE A 532 -25.89 -7.81 34.38
CA ILE A 532 -26.35 -8.91 35.26
C ILE A 532 -27.74 -9.38 34.83
N LEU A 533 -28.67 -8.44 34.60
CA LEU A 533 -30.04 -8.76 34.20
C LEU A 533 -30.08 -9.50 32.85
N ASP A 534 -29.29 -9.06 31.87
CA ASP A 534 -29.20 -9.71 30.56
C ASP A 534 -28.75 -11.17 30.70
N LEU A 535 -27.75 -11.44 31.55
CA LEU A 535 -27.23 -12.79 31.80
C LEU A 535 -28.24 -13.69 32.51
N GLU A 536 -28.97 -13.15 33.49
CA GLU A 536 -30.04 -13.88 34.19
C GLU A 536 -31.20 -14.20 33.23
N ILE A 537 -31.53 -13.29 32.31
CA ILE A 537 -32.53 -13.53 31.27
C ILE A 537 -32.06 -14.63 30.31
N GLU A 538 -30.82 -14.55 29.81
CA GLU A 538 -30.25 -15.60 28.94
C GLU A 538 -30.27 -16.97 29.63
N GLU A 539 -29.85 -17.06 30.89
CA GLU A 539 -29.88 -18.32 31.65
C GLU A 539 -31.31 -18.85 31.80
N SER A 540 -32.29 -17.96 32.05
CA SER A 540 -33.70 -18.35 32.13
C SER A 540 -34.26 -18.86 30.79
N LEU A 541 -33.81 -18.30 29.66
CA LEU A 541 -34.20 -18.73 28.32
C LEU A 541 -33.54 -20.06 27.93
N ASP A 542 -32.27 -20.26 28.29
CA ASP A 542 -31.55 -21.52 28.09
C ASP A 542 -32.24 -22.69 28.82
N VAL A 543 -32.76 -22.44 30.04
CA VAL A 543 -33.53 -23.42 30.82
C VAL A 543 -34.88 -23.75 30.18
N LEU A 544 -35.48 -22.81 29.46
CA LEU A 544 -36.81 -22.95 28.84
C LEU A 544 -36.79 -23.68 27.48
N LYS A 545 -35.63 -24.05 26.93
CA LYS A 545 -35.46 -24.79 25.66
C LYS A 545 -36.31 -24.23 24.49
N PHE A 546 -36.17 -22.94 24.19
CA PHE A 546 -36.68 -22.37 22.93
C PHE A 546 -35.70 -22.56 21.78
#